data_AF-A0A1G0ZFL7-F1
#
_entry.id   AF-A0A1G0ZFL7-F1
#
_cell.length_a   1.000
_cell.length_b   1.000
_cell.length_c   1.000
_cell.angle_alpha   90.00
_cell.angle_beta   90.00
_cell.angle_gamma   90.00
#
_symmetry.space_group_name_H-M   'P 1'
#
loop_
_entity.id
_entity.type
_entity.pdbx_description
1 polymer ?
#
loop_
_entity_poly.entity_id
_entity_poly.type
_entity_poly.pdbx_seq_one_letter_code
_entity_poly.pdbx_strand_id
1 'polypeptide(L)'
;MDQKGIPSDIVRKLMSEYAKCHLSEVDIRPERPSNCNTYLPTLEPCWYVYVPWGDGKIALRSSRVIIMSKATGKILYEGGAGDEG
;
A
#
# COMPACT_ATOMS: atom_id res chain seq x y z
N MET A 1 14.72 -9.99 -10.92
CA MET A 1 13.29 -9.88 -11.28
C MET A 1 12.82 -8.53 -10.80
N ASP A 2 12.84 -7.56 -11.70
CA ASP A 2 12.59 -6.15 -11.44
C ASP A 2 11.13 -5.93 -11.06
N GLN A 3 10.89 -5.53 -9.81
CA GLN A 3 9.60 -5.02 -9.34
C GLN A 3 9.32 -3.71 -10.10
N LYS A 4 8.53 -3.83 -11.17
CA LYS A 4 8.19 -2.79 -12.15
C LYS A 4 8.08 -1.38 -11.54
N GLY A 5 9.10 -0.55 -11.80
CA GLY A 5 8.99 0.92 -11.84
C GLY A 5 8.81 1.65 -10.51
N ILE A 6 8.99 1.00 -9.37
CA ILE A 6 8.90 1.68 -8.06
C ILE A 6 10.31 2.15 -7.68
N PRO A 7 10.50 3.45 -7.37
CA PRO A 7 11.77 3.95 -6.90
C PRO A 7 12.25 3.18 -5.66
N SER A 8 13.50 2.75 -5.66
CA SER A 8 14.10 1.98 -4.55
C SER A 8 14.03 2.70 -3.20
N ASP A 9 14.00 4.03 -3.21
CA ASP A 9 13.87 4.86 -2.00
C ASP A 9 12.48 4.75 -1.36
N ILE A 10 11.43 4.59 -2.17
CA ILE A 10 10.07 4.33 -1.69
C ILE A 10 10.02 2.97 -1.00
N VAL A 11 10.59 1.94 -1.64
CA VAL A 11 10.65 0.61 -1.05
C VAL A 11 11.43 0.67 0.26
N ARG A 12 12.59 1.33 0.31
CA ARG A 12 13.38 1.50 1.54
C ARG A 12 12.61 2.24 2.63
N LYS A 13 11.87 3.30 2.30
CA LYS A 13 11.06 4.05 3.25
C LYS A 13 9.95 3.19 3.84
N LEU A 14 9.21 2.48 2.99
CA LEU A 14 8.20 1.52 3.43
C LEU A 14 8.82 0.43 4.30
N MET A 15 9.99 -0.10 3.94
CA MET A 15 10.68 -1.12 4.73
C MET A 15 11.21 -0.57 6.06
N SER A 16 11.61 0.69 6.13
CA SER A 16 12.05 1.32 7.39
C SER A 16 10.88 1.60 8.32
N GLU A 17 9.75 2.09 7.79
CA GLU A 17 8.57 2.44 8.58
C GLU A 17 7.75 1.18 8.96
N TYR A 18 7.74 0.17 8.10
CA TYR A 18 6.97 -1.07 8.27
C TYR A 18 7.87 -2.31 8.36
N ALA A 19 9.04 -2.19 9.02
CA ALA A 19 10.13 -3.18 9.17
C ALA A 19 9.73 -4.61 9.63
N LYS A 20 8.44 -4.83 9.93
CA LYS A 20 7.85 -6.12 10.26
C LYS A 20 7.24 -6.85 9.06
N CYS A 21 7.10 -6.21 7.91
CA CYS A 21 6.53 -6.84 6.71
C CYS A 21 7.65 -7.46 5.87
N HIS A 22 7.51 -8.73 5.51
CA HIS A 22 8.44 -9.36 4.59
C HIS A 22 8.16 -8.83 3.17
N LEU A 23 9.19 -8.49 2.38
CA LEU A 23 9.03 -7.94 1.02
C LEU A 23 8.19 -8.83 0.09
N SER A 24 8.16 -10.14 0.36
CA SER A 24 7.35 -11.10 -0.39
C SER A 24 5.84 -10.96 -0.15
N GLU A 25 5.44 -10.26 0.90
CA GLU A 25 4.03 -10.05 1.29
C GLU A 25 3.53 -8.66 0.88
N VAL A 26 4.39 -7.83 0.30
CA VAL A 26 4.04 -6.49 -0.15
C VAL A 26 3.61 -6.57 -1.62
N ASP A 27 2.36 -6.21 -1.89
CA ASP A 27 1.84 -6.08 -3.26
C ASP A 27 1.69 -4.60 -3.61
N ILE A 28 2.37 -4.14 -4.66
CA ILE A 28 2.42 -2.73 -5.03
C ILE A 28 1.79 -2.54 -6.40
N ARG A 29 0.78 -1.68 -6.48
CA ARG A 29 0.03 -1.39 -7.70
C ARG A 29 0.24 0.08 -8.13
N PRO A 30 0.50 0.34 -9.42
CA PRO A 30 0.67 1.70 -9.96
C PRO A 30 -0.66 2.46 -10.12
N GLU A 31 -1.79 1.77 -10.00
CA GLU A 31 -3.12 2.28 -10.25
C GLU A 31 -4.07 1.70 -9.19
N ARG A 32 -5.20 2.39 -8.97
CA ARG A 32 -6.21 1.96 -8.00
C ARG A 32 -6.80 0.62 -8.43
N PRO A 33 -6.68 -0.44 -7.62
CA PRO A 33 -7.39 -1.68 -7.88
C PRO A 33 -8.91 -1.46 -7.84
N SER A 34 -9.67 -2.18 -8.66
CA SER A 34 -11.13 -2.05 -8.75
C SER A 34 -11.85 -2.35 -7.43
N ASN A 35 -11.25 -3.18 -6.58
CA ASN A 35 -11.74 -3.52 -5.24
C ASN A 35 -11.24 -2.58 -4.14
N CYS A 36 -10.40 -1.59 -4.45
CA CYS A 36 -9.97 -0.58 -3.49
C CYS A 36 -11.05 0.50 -3.41
N ASN A 37 -11.84 0.50 -2.34
CA ASN A 37 -12.96 1.43 -2.10
C ASN A 37 -12.60 2.55 -1.11
N THR A 38 -11.34 2.97 -1.08
CA THR A 38 -10.94 4.13 -0.29
C THR A 38 -11.72 5.37 -0.77
N TYR A 39 -12.44 6.04 0.14
CA TYR A 39 -13.22 7.26 -0.14
C TYR A 39 -12.35 8.50 -0.41
N LEU A 40 -11.05 8.30 -0.69
CA LEU A 40 -10.13 9.35 -1.02
C LEU A 40 -10.18 9.62 -2.54
N PRO A 41 -10.63 10.80 -2.97
CA PRO A 41 -10.38 11.24 -4.33
C PRO A 41 -8.86 11.43 -4.47
N THR A 42 -8.19 10.54 -5.20
CA THR A 42 -6.77 10.71 -5.52
C THR A 42 -6.65 11.79 -6.59
N LEU A 43 -6.26 12.99 -6.16
CA LEU A 43 -6.06 14.16 -7.03
C LEU A 43 -4.77 14.05 -7.87
N GLU A 44 -3.91 13.07 -7.57
CA GLU A 44 -2.63 12.84 -8.24
C GLU A 44 -2.35 11.34 -8.43
N PRO A 45 -1.45 10.94 -9.35
CA PRO A 45 -1.04 9.55 -9.50
C PRO A 45 -0.44 9.00 -8.20
N CYS A 46 -0.93 7.84 -7.77
CA CYS A 46 -0.52 7.20 -6.52
C CYS A 46 -0.02 5.77 -6.72
N TRP A 47 0.87 5.33 -5.84
CA TRP A 47 1.13 3.91 -5.58
C TRP A 47 0.14 3.41 -4.53
N TYR A 48 -0.37 2.20 -4.75
CA TYR A 48 -1.22 1.47 -3.80
C TYR A 48 -0.42 0.28 -3.29
N VAL A 49 0.00 0.36 -2.04
CA VAL A 49 0.90 -0.62 -1.41
C VAL A 49 0.07 -1.42 -0.41
N TYR A 50 -0.23 -2.67 -0.77
CA TYR A 50 -0.88 -3.61 0.10
C TYR A 50 0.16 -4.30 0.98
N VAL A 51 -0.09 -4.29 2.28
CA VAL A 51 0.82 -4.88 3.27
C VAL A 51 0.00 -5.70 4.27
N PRO A 52 0.61 -6.68 4.95
CA PRO A 52 -0.01 -7.27 6.12
C PRO A 52 -0.23 -6.22 7.21
N TRP A 53 -1.29 -6.40 7.98
CA TRP A 53 -1.51 -5.61 9.18
C TRP A 53 -0.49 -5.89 10.30
N GLY A 54 0.16 -7.07 10.26
CA GLY A 54 1.28 -7.41 11.15
C GLY A 54 0.91 -7.52 12.64
N ASP A 55 -0.39 -7.57 12.97
CA ASP A 55 -0.90 -7.67 14.35
C ASP A 55 -1.21 -9.11 14.79
N GLY A 56 -0.95 -10.09 13.91
CA GLY A 56 -1.19 -11.52 14.18
C GLY A 56 -2.66 -11.89 14.33
N LYS A 57 -3.59 -10.97 14.02
CA LYS A 57 -5.02 -11.20 14.19
C LYS A 57 -5.62 -11.82 12.94
N ILE A 58 -6.29 -12.95 13.12
CA ILE A 58 -7.18 -13.54 12.13
C ILE A 58 -8.56 -12.92 12.37
N ALA A 59 -8.86 -11.84 11.65
CA ALA A 59 -10.14 -11.15 11.71
C ALA A 59 -10.64 -10.93 10.28
N LEU A 60 -11.96 -11.01 10.09
CA LEU A 60 -12.59 -10.55 8.85
C LEU A 60 -12.46 -9.02 8.82
N ARG A 61 -11.55 -8.53 7.99
CA ARG A 61 -11.33 -7.09 7.79
C ARG A 61 -10.73 -6.85 6.41
N SER A 62 -10.81 -5.61 5.99
CA SER A 62 -10.21 -5.13 4.76
C SER A 62 -8.70 -5.31 4.76
N SER A 63 -8.15 -5.54 3.57
CA SER A 63 -6.71 -5.54 3.33
C SER A 63 -6.13 -4.20 3.75
N ARG A 64 -4.94 -4.19 4.37
CA ARG A 64 -4.26 -2.92 4.67
C ARG A 64 -3.66 -2.37 3.40
N VAL A 65 -3.92 -1.10 3.11
CA VAL A 65 -3.36 -0.38 1.98
C VAL A 65 -2.74 0.93 2.44
N ILE A 66 -1.58 1.25 1.88
CA ILE A 66 -0.91 2.54 2.00
C ILE A 66 -0.99 3.18 0.61
N ILE A 67 -1.60 4.37 0.53
CA ILE A 67 -1.65 5.16 -0.70
C ILE A 67 -0.59 6.24 -0.59
N MET A 68 0.27 6.31 -1.59
CA MET A 68 1.40 7.22 -1.57
C MET A 68 1.55 7.93 -2.91
N SER A 69 1.76 9.25 -2.87
CA SER A 69 1.97 10.08 -4.06
C SER A 69 3.18 9.61 -4.87
N LYS A 70 3.01 9.42 -6.18
CA LYS A 70 4.14 9.15 -7.10
C LYS A 70 5.05 10.37 -7.25
N ALA A 71 4.50 11.58 -7.13
CA ALA A 71 5.24 12.82 -7.31
C ALA A 71 6.13 13.16 -6.11
N THR A 72 5.64 12.91 -4.89
CA THR A 72 6.30 13.39 -3.66
C THR A 72 6.77 12.28 -2.72
N GLY A 73 6.33 11.04 -2.91
CA GLY A 73 6.61 9.94 -1.97
C GLY A 73 6.00 10.12 -0.58
N LYS A 74 5.02 11.04 -0.45
CA LYS A 74 4.25 11.24 0.78
C LYS A 74 3.13 10.21 0.88
N ILE A 75 2.95 9.63 2.07
CA ILE A 75 1.80 8.80 2.39
C ILE A 75 0.59 9.73 2.49
N LEU A 76 -0.39 9.49 1.62
CA LEU A 76 -1.66 10.21 1.60
C LEU A 76 -2.72 9.47 2.42
N TYR A 77 -2.56 8.15 2.58
CA TYR A 77 -3.45 7.32 3.35
C TYR A 77 -2.76 6.05 3.84
N GLU A 78 -3.15 5.62 5.02
CA GLU A 78 -2.85 4.31 5.57
C GLU A 78 -4.09 3.78 6.28
N GLY A 79 -4.55 2.59 5.90
CA GLY A 79 -5.72 1.99 6.53
C GLY A 79 -6.27 0.81 5.74
N GLY A 80 -7.57 0.55 5.88
CA GLY A 80 -8.27 -0.51 5.16
C GLY A 80 -8.55 -0.14 3.71
N ALA A 81 -8.44 -1.12 2.81
CA ALA A 81 -8.74 -0.95 1.38
C ALA A 81 -10.26 -0.86 1.10
N GLY A 82 -11.12 -1.17 2.08
CA GLY A 82 -12.57 -1.20 1.89
C GLY A 82 -13.03 -2.33 0.97
N ASP A 83 -12.27 -3.41 0.91
CA ASP A 83 -12.54 -4.66 0.18
C ASP A 83 -13.21 -5.71 1.08
N GLU A 84 -13.91 -5.27 2.13
CA GLU A 84 -14.79 -6.12 2.94
C GLU A 84 -16.08 -6.38 2.14
N GLY A 85 -16.09 -7.47 1.37
CA GLY A 85 -17.23 -7.84 0.52
C GLY A 85 -17.11 -9.24 -0.05
#